data_AF-A0A8B8DVK1-F1
#
_entry.id   AF-A0A8B8DVK1-F1
#
_cell.length_a   1.000
_cell.length_b   1.000
_cell.length_c   1.000
_cell.angle_alpha   90.00
_cell.angle_beta   90.00
_cell.angle_gamma   90.00
#
_symmetry.space_group_name_H-M   'P 1'
#
loop_
_entity.id
_entity.type
_entity.pdbx_description
1 polymer ?
#
loop_
_entity_poly.entity_id
_entity_poly.type
_entity_poly.pdbx_seq_one_letter_code
_entity_poly.pdbx_strand_id
1 'polypeptide(L)'
;MKEEKWSSLVEHVTNRHENCHHGVLNEERQWLREGSRAHKLFRDVVESKFLMKDIGKLSPLHQTYGLEVFHSVVNTFAPKSTHFFYPAMLARLSVAALHFNENGHRNQAVTKAGELQWHISYPKGKKGEHAVVKPNKTPITYGYVDILRLNLVERRLQLPSYPAATADGKATLGYQPPPLTSGYIAVNKQDLITTHRTRFARQL
;
A
#
# COMPACT_ATOMS: atom_id res chain seq x y z
N MET A 1 -4.85 -0.23 20.30
CA MET A 1 -3.79 0.81 20.24
C MET A 1 -4.30 2.25 20.15
N LYS A 2 -5.14 2.66 19.17
CA LYS A 2 -5.59 4.07 19.08
C LYS A 2 -6.54 4.49 20.19
N GLU A 3 -7.54 3.65 20.41
CA GLU A 3 -8.53 3.83 21.48
C GLU A 3 -7.84 3.84 22.84
N GLU A 4 -6.94 2.88 23.09
CA GLU A 4 -6.13 2.83 24.33
C GLU A 4 -5.27 4.09 24.53
N LYS A 5 -4.58 4.56 23.47
CA LYS A 5 -3.79 5.81 23.53
C LYS A 5 -4.65 7.05 23.74
N TRP A 6 -5.89 7.03 23.29
CA TRP A 6 -6.83 8.13 23.50
C TRP A 6 -7.40 8.12 24.91
N SER A 7 -7.84 6.96 25.39
CA SER A 7 -8.35 6.78 26.75
C SER A 7 -7.29 7.08 27.81
N SER A 8 -6.01 6.81 27.54
CA SER A 8 -4.92 7.14 28.48
C SER A 8 -4.75 8.64 28.73
N LEU A 9 -5.36 9.53 27.92
CA LEU A 9 -5.39 10.96 28.20
C LEU A 9 -6.05 11.29 29.54
N VAL A 10 -7.03 10.48 29.98
CA VAL A 10 -7.72 10.66 31.26
C VAL A 10 -6.78 10.49 32.45
N GLU A 11 -5.85 9.55 32.34
CA GLU A 11 -4.81 9.30 33.35
C GLU A 11 -3.68 10.33 33.23
N HIS A 12 -3.31 10.70 31.99
CA HIS A 12 -2.27 11.68 31.73
C HIS A 12 -2.55 13.05 32.37
N VAL A 13 -3.79 13.55 32.27
CA VAL A 13 -4.16 14.87 32.84
C VAL A 13 -4.17 14.91 34.37
N THR A 14 -4.12 13.75 35.04
CA THR A 14 -4.02 13.62 36.50
C THR A 14 -2.63 13.20 36.97
N ASN A 15 -1.61 13.36 36.11
CA ASN A 15 -0.21 12.99 36.38
C ASN A 15 0.01 11.47 36.55
N ARG A 16 -0.85 10.63 35.97
CA ARG A 16 -0.68 9.18 35.94
C ARG A 16 -0.17 8.76 34.57
N HIS A 17 1.12 8.44 34.51
CA HIS A 17 1.85 8.23 33.27
C HIS A 17 2.13 6.76 32.91
N GLU A 18 1.40 5.81 33.50
CA GLU A 18 1.59 4.36 33.30
C GLU A 18 1.54 3.95 31.81
N ASN A 19 0.75 4.65 31.00
CA ASN A 19 0.49 4.35 29.58
C ASN A 19 1.00 5.43 28.61
N CYS A 20 1.91 6.31 29.05
CA CYS A 20 2.40 7.42 28.25
C CYS A 20 3.72 7.09 27.51
N HIS A 21 3.84 7.52 26.25
CA HIS A 21 5.06 7.33 25.44
C HIS A 21 5.99 8.57 25.47
N HIS A 22 6.24 9.13 26.65
CA HIS A 22 7.21 10.21 26.83
C HIS A 22 8.13 9.90 28.03
N GLY A 23 9.32 10.52 28.05
CA GLY A 23 10.24 10.43 29.19
C GLY A 23 9.75 11.18 30.42
N VAL A 24 10.60 11.27 31.45
CA VAL A 24 10.30 12.04 32.67
C VAL A 24 9.98 13.49 32.32
N LEU A 25 8.83 13.96 32.77
CA LEU A 25 8.45 15.36 32.63
C LEU A 25 9.15 16.16 33.75
N ASN A 26 10.16 16.95 33.37
CA ASN A 26 10.97 17.73 34.31
C ASN A 26 10.39 19.13 34.61
N GLU A 27 9.18 19.42 34.13
CA GLU A 27 8.52 20.73 34.26
C GLU A 27 7.45 20.70 35.35
N GLU A 28 7.39 21.74 36.18
CA GLU A 28 6.23 21.96 37.06
C GLU A 28 5.00 22.26 36.20
N ARG A 29 3.99 21.38 36.31
CA ARG A 29 2.71 21.51 35.62
C ARG A 29 1.57 21.46 36.62
N GLN A 30 0.50 22.20 36.32
CA GLN A 30 -0.75 22.10 37.04
C GLN A 30 -1.56 20.91 36.50
N TRP A 31 -1.76 19.90 37.33
CA TRP A 31 -2.52 18.70 37.01
C TRP A 31 -3.97 18.82 37.49
N LEU A 32 -4.88 18.16 36.80
CA LEU A 32 -6.25 18.04 37.29
C LEU A 32 -6.25 17.12 38.52
N ARG A 33 -6.96 17.54 39.56
CA ARG A 33 -7.22 16.65 40.70
C ARG A 33 -8.19 15.55 40.26
N GLU A 34 -7.80 14.30 40.47
CA GLU A 34 -8.66 13.15 40.22
C GLU A 34 -9.99 13.29 40.98
N GLY A 35 -11.09 12.93 40.32
CA GLY A 35 -12.44 13.08 40.86
C GLY A 35 -13.00 14.51 40.92
N SER A 36 -12.21 15.55 40.59
CA SER A 36 -12.71 16.93 40.49
C SER A 36 -13.76 17.09 39.39
N ARG A 37 -14.58 18.15 39.47
CA ARG A 37 -15.57 18.46 38.43
C ARG A 37 -14.93 18.60 37.04
N ALA A 38 -13.78 19.26 36.96
CA ALA A 38 -13.04 19.43 35.71
C ALA A 38 -12.57 18.08 35.14
N HIS A 39 -12.00 17.20 35.98
CA HIS A 39 -11.56 15.87 35.56
C HIS A 39 -12.75 14.98 35.10
N LYS A 40 -13.89 15.05 35.79
CA LYS A 40 -15.09 14.29 35.38
C LYS A 40 -15.62 14.74 34.02
N LEU A 41 -15.76 16.05 33.81
CA LEU A 41 -16.18 16.59 32.51
C LEU A 41 -15.19 16.25 31.38
N PHE A 42 -13.89 16.30 31.67
CA PHE A 42 -12.86 15.88 30.72
C PHE A 42 -13.01 14.41 30.32
N ARG A 43 -13.18 13.53 31.33
CA ARG A 43 -13.39 12.10 31.13
C ARG A 43 -14.64 11.84 30.28
N ASP A 44 -15.76 12.50 30.57
CA ASP A 44 -17.02 12.33 29.82
C ASP A 44 -16.85 12.65 28.33
N VAL A 45 -16.02 13.64 27.99
CA VAL A 45 -15.70 13.99 26.60
C VAL A 45 -14.78 12.95 25.97
N VAL A 46 -13.66 12.63 26.63
CA VAL A 46 -12.62 11.74 26.09
C VAL A 46 -13.14 10.32 25.92
N GLU A 47 -13.90 9.81 26.88
CA GLU A 47 -14.45 8.45 26.90
C GLU A 47 -15.87 8.36 26.29
N SER A 48 -16.34 9.44 25.65
CA SER A 48 -17.65 9.44 24.99
C SER A 48 -17.78 8.28 23.99
N LYS A 49 -18.86 7.49 24.11
CA LYS A 49 -19.09 6.29 23.29
C LYS A 49 -19.03 6.58 21.79
N PHE A 50 -19.57 7.73 21.35
CA PHE A 50 -19.55 8.12 19.94
C PHE A 50 -18.14 8.46 19.48
N LEU A 51 -17.41 9.21 20.30
CA LEU A 51 -16.04 9.61 20.00
C LEU A 51 -15.11 8.39 19.93
N MET A 52 -15.20 7.49 20.91
CA MET A 52 -14.42 6.24 20.93
C MET A 52 -14.68 5.38 19.69
N LYS A 53 -15.95 5.25 19.28
CA LYS A 53 -16.32 4.53 18.05
C LYS A 53 -15.70 5.14 16.80
N ASP A 54 -15.60 6.46 16.73
CA ASP A 54 -15.02 7.14 15.56
C ASP A 54 -13.49 7.17 15.61
N ILE A 55 -12.88 7.17 16.79
CA ILE A 55 -11.43 7.02 16.98
C ILE A 55 -10.92 5.67 16.50
N GLY A 56 -11.68 4.59 16.73
CA GLY A 56 -11.38 3.28 16.16
C GLY A 56 -11.32 3.28 14.62
N LYS A 57 -12.12 4.14 13.99
CA LYS A 57 -12.20 4.30 12.53
C LYS A 57 -11.21 5.29 11.94
N LEU A 58 -10.57 6.13 12.77
CA LEU A 58 -9.54 7.03 12.26
C LEU A 58 -8.49 6.20 11.54
N SER A 59 -8.13 6.59 10.31
CA SER A 59 -7.03 5.92 9.62
C SER A 59 -5.78 6.02 10.50
N PRO A 60 -5.03 4.92 10.73
CA PRO A 60 -3.81 4.96 11.52
C PRO A 60 -2.75 5.75 10.76
N LEU A 61 -2.77 7.10 10.80
CA LEU A 61 -1.77 8.12 10.43
C LEU A 61 -0.92 7.94 9.13
N HIS A 62 -0.63 6.73 8.70
CA HIS A 62 -0.10 6.30 7.43
C HIS A 62 -1.00 6.80 6.31
N GLN A 63 -0.48 7.82 5.65
CA GLN A 63 -0.82 8.18 4.30
C GLN A 63 -0.92 6.90 3.46
N THR A 64 -2.09 6.68 2.85
CA THR A 64 -2.27 5.62 1.83
C THR A 64 -1.32 5.81 0.66
N TYR A 65 -0.63 6.95 0.58
CA TYR A 65 0.41 7.25 -0.39
C TYR A 65 1.35 6.07 -0.69
N GLY A 66 1.92 5.42 0.33
CA GLY A 66 2.83 4.29 0.10
C GLY A 66 2.15 3.11 -0.61
N LEU A 67 0.92 2.79 -0.18
CA LEU A 67 0.08 1.74 -0.76
C LEU A 67 -0.36 2.11 -2.19
N GLU A 68 -0.78 3.35 -2.41
CA GLU A 68 -1.19 3.88 -3.71
C GLU A 68 -0.02 3.85 -4.71
N VAL A 69 1.18 4.24 -4.27
CA VAL A 69 2.40 4.14 -5.09
C VAL A 69 2.68 2.69 -5.43
N PHE A 70 2.62 1.77 -4.46
CA PHE A 70 2.82 0.35 -4.75
C PHE A 70 1.79 -0.18 -5.76
N HIS A 71 0.50 0.18 -5.62
CA HIS A 71 -0.53 -0.19 -6.58
C HIS A 71 -0.24 0.37 -7.98
N SER A 72 0.29 1.60 -8.08
CA SER A 72 0.74 2.16 -9.37
C SER A 72 1.86 1.31 -9.98
N VAL A 73 2.84 0.87 -9.18
CA VAL A 73 3.92 -0.01 -9.64
C VAL A 73 3.36 -1.35 -10.12
N VAL A 74 2.44 -1.97 -9.35
CA VAL A 74 1.76 -3.20 -9.75
C VAL A 74 1.05 -3.03 -11.09
N ASN A 75 0.34 -1.91 -11.31
CA ASN A 75 -0.33 -1.64 -12.59
C ASN A 75 0.66 -1.50 -13.76
N THR A 76 1.89 -1.03 -13.52
CA THR A 76 2.94 -0.97 -14.55
C THR A 76 3.43 -2.38 -14.94
N PHE A 77 3.63 -3.27 -13.97
CA PHE A 77 4.19 -4.61 -14.22
C PHE A 77 3.14 -5.68 -14.58
N ALA A 78 1.95 -5.58 -13.99
CA ALA A 78 0.83 -6.52 -14.13
C ALA A 78 -0.49 -5.76 -14.32
N PRO A 79 -0.68 -5.06 -15.45
CA PRO A 79 -1.88 -4.29 -15.72
C PRO A 79 -3.12 -5.20 -15.78
N LYS A 80 -4.23 -4.76 -15.17
CA LYS A 80 -5.52 -5.48 -15.18
C LYS A 80 -6.09 -5.69 -16.59
N SER A 81 -5.74 -4.82 -17.54
CA SER A 81 -6.20 -4.90 -18.92
C SER A 81 -5.52 -6.02 -19.73
N THR A 82 -4.51 -6.68 -19.18
CA THR A 82 -3.79 -7.77 -19.84
C THR A 82 -4.00 -9.07 -19.09
N HIS A 83 -4.35 -10.13 -19.82
CA HIS A 83 -4.48 -11.47 -19.24
C HIS A 83 -3.09 -12.09 -19.01
N PHE A 84 -2.89 -12.66 -17.82
CA PHE A 84 -1.69 -13.42 -17.47
C PHE A 84 -2.07 -14.77 -16.90
N PHE A 85 -1.37 -15.82 -17.33
CA PHE A 85 -1.42 -17.10 -16.62
C PHE A 85 -0.77 -16.96 -15.23
N TYR A 86 -1.18 -17.82 -14.30
CA TYR A 86 -0.75 -17.75 -12.90
C TYR A 86 0.77 -17.60 -12.70
N PRO A 87 1.65 -18.43 -13.32
CA PRO A 87 3.10 -18.28 -13.16
C PRO A 87 3.63 -16.92 -13.61
N ALA A 88 3.10 -16.42 -14.72
CA ALA A 88 3.52 -15.15 -15.28
C ALA A 88 3.02 -13.96 -14.44
N MET A 89 1.83 -14.06 -13.86
CA MET A 89 1.29 -13.07 -12.94
C MET A 89 2.12 -13.01 -11.65
N LEU A 90 2.40 -14.17 -11.05
CA LEU A 90 3.22 -14.27 -9.85
C LEU A 90 4.60 -13.64 -10.07
N ALA A 91 5.29 -14.02 -11.13
CA ALA A 91 6.61 -13.46 -11.47
C ALA A 91 6.56 -11.92 -11.62
N ARG A 92 5.55 -11.38 -12.32
CA ARG A 92 5.39 -9.93 -12.50
C ARG A 92 5.12 -9.20 -11.17
N LEU A 93 4.29 -9.77 -10.31
CA LEU A 93 4.02 -9.21 -8.98
C LEU A 93 5.27 -9.25 -8.09
N SER A 94 6.06 -10.32 -8.16
CA SER A 94 7.35 -10.41 -7.46
C SER A 94 8.33 -9.34 -7.96
N VAL A 95 8.42 -9.13 -9.27
CA VAL A 95 9.26 -8.06 -9.84
C VAL A 95 8.76 -6.67 -9.44
N ALA A 96 7.45 -6.45 -9.39
CA ALA A 96 6.88 -5.19 -8.90
C ALA A 96 7.24 -4.93 -7.43
N ALA A 97 7.22 -5.97 -6.59
CA ALA A 97 7.64 -5.89 -5.20
C ALA A 97 9.14 -5.57 -5.06
N LEU A 98 10.01 -6.23 -5.82
CA LEU A 98 11.44 -5.92 -5.87
C LEU A 98 11.70 -4.47 -6.29
N HIS A 99 11.03 -4.03 -7.36
CA HIS A 99 11.14 -2.66 -7.84
C HIS A 99 10.70 -1.63 -6.79
N PHE A 100 9.59 -1.90 -6.10
CA PHE A 100 9.08 -1.04 -5.04
C PHE A 100 10.00 -1.03 -3.80
N ASN A 101 10.54 -2.18 -3.39
CA ASN A 101 11.46 -2.25 -2.26
C ASN A 101 12.72 -1.44 -2.52
N GLU A 102 13.27 -1.49 -3.74
CA GLU A 102 14.44 -0.70 -4.11
C GLU A 102 14.13 0.81 -4.24
N ASN A 103 12.95 1.17 -4.77
CA ASN A 103 12.66 2.55 -5.19
C ASN A 103 11.62 3.31 -4.33
N GLY A 104 10.96 2.65 -3.38
CA GLY A 104 9.87 3.21 -2.58
C GLY A 104 10.34 4.27 -1.57
N HIS A 105 11.55 4.09 -1.05
CA HIS A 105 12.14 4.96 -0.03
C HIS A 105 13.30 5.82 -0.54
N ARG A 106 13.32 6.14 -1.84
CA ARG A 106 14.36 6.99 -2.43
C ARG A 106 14.50 8.33 -1.68
N ASN A 107 15.75 8.64 -1.33
CA ASN A 107 16.14 9.89 -0.70
C ASN A 107 15.93 11.09 -1.63
N GLN A 108 15.84 12.28 -1.06
CA GLN A 108 15.89 13.52 -1.81
C GLN A 108 17.26 13.68 -2.47
N ALA A 109 17.27 14.10 -3.73
CA ALA A 109 18.47 14.36 -4.49
C ALA A 109 19.19 15.60 -3.95
N VAL A 110 20.52 15.59 -4.01
CA VAL A 110 21.39 16.70 -3.63
C VAL A 110 22.18 17.19 -4.83
N THR A 111 22.51 18.47 -4.87
CA THR A 111 23.43 19.05 -5.87
C THR A 111 24.88 18.63 -5.56
N LYS A 112 25.81 18.91 -6.48
CA LYS A 112 27.25 18.69 -6.23
C LYS A 112 27.78 19.48 -5.03
N ALA A 113 27.13 20.59 -4.68
CA ALA A 113 27.45 21.40 -3.51
C ALA A 113 26.79 20.89 -2.20
N GLY A 114 26.01 19.80 -2.27
CA GLY A 114 25.34 19.21 -1.10
C GLY A 114 23.95 19.80 -0.80
N GLU A 115 23.43 20.69 -1.64
CA GLU A 115 22.13 21.32 -1.41
C GLU A 115 20.97 20.43 -1.86
N LEU A 116 19.87 20.43 -1.09
CA LEU A 116 18.66 19.67 -1.41
C LEU A 116 18.00 20.18 -2.71
N GLN A 117 17.65 19.26 -3.61
CA GLN A 117 16.97 19.59 -4.86
C GLN A 117 15.45 19.52 -4.72
N TRP A 118 14.76 20.47 -5.36
CA TRP A 118 13.31 20.62 -5.30
C TRP A 118 12.71 20.86 -6.70
N HIS A 119 11.41 20.60 -6.86
CA HIS A 119 10.63 21.05 -8.01
C HIS A 119 9.34 21.73 -7.56
N ILE A 120 8.84 22.59 -8.42
CA ILE A 120 7.56 23.28 -8.24
C ILE A 120 6.43 22.38 -8.71
N SER A 121 5.36 22.28 -7.94
CA SER A 121 4.15 21.54 -8.25
C SER A 121 2.92 22.44 -8.06
N TYR A 122 1.94 22.34 -8.94
CA TYR A 122 0.67 23.07 -8.85
C TYR A 122 -0.46 22.09 -8.51
N PRO A 123 -0.83 21.94 -7.22
CA PRO A 123 -1.86 20.98 -6.83
C PRO A 123 -3.22 21.40 -7.40
N LYS A 124 -3.96 20.44 -7.96
CA LYS A 124 -5.29 20.68 -8.56
C LYS A 124 -6.26 21.40 -7.61
N GLY A 125 -6.21 21.08 -6.32
CA GLY A 125 -7.06 21.70 -5.29
C GLY A 125 -6.77 23.19 -5.03
N LYS A 126 -5.62 23.71 -5.48
CA LYS A 126 -5.25 25.12 -5.39
C LYS A 126 -5.52 25.89 -6.68
N LYS A 127 -6.11 25.25 -7.70
CA LYS A 127 -6.55 25.85 -8.97
C LYS A 127 -5.50 26.73 -9.68
N GLY A 128 -4.21 26.46 -9.45
CA GLY A 128 -3.10 27.23 -10.04
C GLY A 128 -2.75 28.52 -9.30
N GLU A 129 -3.50 28.92 -8.28
CA GLU A 129 -3.27 30.15 -7.51
C GLU A 129 -2.07 30.03 -6.56
N HIS A 130 -1.78 28.82 -6.09
CA HIS A 130 -0.65 28.56 -5.20
C HIS A 130 0.16 27.36 -5.68
N ALA A 131 1.45 27.61 -5.85
CA ALA A 131 2.45 26.57 -6.08
C ALA A 131 2.94 26.00 -4.75
N VAL A 132 3.32 24.72 -4.75
CA VAL A 132 3.99 24.06 -3.63
C VAL A 132 5.32 23.49 -4.08
N VAL A 133 6.30 23.49 -3.20
CA VAL A 133 7.62 22.92 -3.45
C VAL A 133 7.61 21.45 -3.00
N LYS A 134 8.13 20.56 -3.84
CA LYS A 134 8.23 19.11 -3.56
C LYS A 134 9.67 18.64 -3.73
N PRO A 135 10.14 17.69 -2.89
CA PRO A 135 11.49 17.18 -2.98
C PRO A 135 11.70 16.41 -4.29
N ASN A 136 12.81 16.66 -4.98
CA ASN A 136 13.24 15.81 -6.08
C ASN A 136 13.84 14.56 -5.49
N LYS A 137 13.33 13.37 -5.84
CA LYS A 137 13.94 12.12 -5.40
C LYS A 137 15.14 11.77 -6.28
N THR A 138 16.11 11.09 -5.68
CA THR A 138 17.22 10.43 -6.39
C THR A 138 16.72 9.58 -7.56
N PRO A 139 17.49 9.38 -8.65
CA PRO A 139 17.07 8.56 -9.78
C PRO A 139 16.63 7.14 -9.39
N ILE A 140 15.74 6.55 -10.18
CA ILE A 140 15.33 5.15 -10.01
C ILE A 140 16.52 4.26 -10.33
N THR A 141 16.70 3.21 -9.53
CA THR A 141 17.72 2.18 -9.75
C THR A 141 17.07 0.83 -10.06
N TYR A 142 17.86 -0.06 -10.64
CA TYR A 142 17.44 -1.38 -11.11
C TYR A 142 18.42 -2.48 -10.69
N GLY A 143 19.07 -2.35 -9.54
CA GLY A 143 20.05 -3.33 -9.05
C GLY A 143 19.46 -4.73 -8.92
N TYR A 144 18.19 -4.84 -8.54
CA TYR A 144 17.45 -6.11 -8.54
C TYR A 144 17.44 -6.80 -9.92
N VAL A 145 17.45 -6.05 -11.03
CA VAL A 145 17.44 -6.60 -12.39
C VAL A 145 18.75 -7.32 -12.69
N ASP A 146 19.88 -6.76 -12.25
CA ASP A 146 21.19 -7.38 -12.50
C ASP A 146 21.33 -8.68 -11.71
N ILE A 147 20.84 -8.71 -10.45
CA ILE A 147 20.74 -9.94 -9.66
C ILE A 147 19.87 -10.99 -10.37
N LEU A 148 18.70 -10.60 -10.89
CA LEU A 148 17.82 -11.49 -11.64
C LEU A 148 18.47 -12.02 -12.92
N ARG A 149 19.25 -11.19 -13.63
CA ARG A 149 19.98 -11.60 -14.84
C ARG A 149 21.05 -12.63 -14.52
N LEU A 150 21.82 -12.44 -13.46
CA LEU A 150 22.83 -13.40 -13.00
C LEU A 150 22.18 -14.74 -12.65
N ASN A 151 21.13 -14.72 -11.81
CA ASN A 151 20.38 -15.91 -11.45
C ASN A 151 19.78 -16.62 -12.67
N LEU A 152 19.28 -15.86 -13.66
CA LEU A 152 18.76 -16.43 -14.90
C LEU A 152 19.84 -17.19 -15.68
N VAL A 153 21.05 -16.64 -15.77
CA VAL A 153 22.18 -17.29 -16.44
C VAL A 153 22.56 -18.58 -15.71
N GLU A 154 22.72 -18.53 -14.39
CA GLU A 154 23.03 -19.72 -13.58
C GLU A 154 21.97 -20.82 -13.74
N ARG A 155 20.69 -20.44 -13.70
CA ARG A 155 19.59 -21.39 -13.91
C ARG A 155 19.58 -21.99 -15.30
N ARG A 156 19.91 -21.22 -16.34
CA ARG A 156 20.04 -21.74 -17.71
C ARG A 156 21.21 -22.70 -17.87
N LEU A 157 22.31 -22.50 -17.15
CA LEU A 157 23.44 -23.43 -17.15
C LEU A 157 23.08 -24.75 -16.48
N GLN A 158 22.27 -24.73 -15.42
CA GLN A 158 21.77 -25.92 -14.74
C GLN A 158 20.66 -26.65 -15.52
N LEU A 159 19.83 -25.89 -16.26
CA LEU A 159 18.67 -26.39 -16.99
C LEU A 159 18.83 -26.04 -18.48
N PRO A 160 19.66 -26.78 -19.23
CA PRO A 160 20.06 -26.40 -20.58
C PRO A 160 18.95 -26.56 -21.62
N SER A 161 17.81 -27.17 -21.25
CA SER A 161 16.69 -27.40 -22.16
C SER A 161 15.37 -26.84 -21.62
N TYR A 162 14.52 -26.37 -22.53
CA TYR A 162 13.19 -25.87 -22.19
C TYR A 162 12.29 -26.90 -21.47
N PRO A 163 12.27 -28.19 -21.85
CA PRO A 163 11.51 -29.21 -21.12
C PRO A 163 11.96 -29.38 -19.68
N ALA A 164 13.28 -29.41 -19.43
CA ALA A 164 13.84 -29.52 -18.09
C ALA A 164 13.46 -28.29 -17.23
N ALA A 165 13.59 -27.09 -17.80
CA ALA A 165 13.19 -25.85 -17.13
C ALA A 165 11.68 -25.79 -16.84
N THR A 166 10.85 -26.31 -17.74
CA THR A 166 9.40 -26.36 -17.54
C THR A 166 9.01 -27.33 -16.43
N ALA A 167 9.64 -28.51 -16.38
CA ALA A 167 9.39 -29.50 -15.33
C ALA A 167 9.80 -28.98 -13.95
N ASP A 168 11.00 -28.41 -13.86
CA ASP A 168 11.52 -27.76 -12.66
C ASP A 168 10.62 -26.60 -12.20
N GLY A 169 10.19 -25.73 -13.13
CA GLY A 169 9.31 -24.61 -12.82
C GLY A 169 7.96 -25.07 -12.25
N LYS A 170 7.38 -26.16 -12.80
CA LYS A 170 6.15 -26.76 -12.25
C LYS A 170 6.36 -27.31 -10.85
N ALA A 171 7.47 -28.00 -10.59
CA ALA A 171 7.80 -28.52 -9.27
C ALA A 171 8.02 -27.39 -8.25
N THR A 172 8.73 -26.33 -8.65
CA THR A 172 9.06 -25.17 -7.80
C THR A 172 7.84 -24.34 -7.46
N LEU A 173 6.95 -24.07 -8.44
CA LEU A 173 5.74 -23.30 -8.22
C LEU A 173 4.68 -24.07 -7.41
N GLY A 174 4.76 -25.39 -7.40
CA GLY A 174 3.82 -26.25 -6.68
C GLY A 174 2.39 -26.08 -7.18
N TYR A 175 1.46 -25.88 -6.24
CA TYR A 175 0.04 -25.74 -6.53
C TYR A 175 -0.27 -24.44 -7.31
N GLN A 176 -1.03 -24.58 -8.39
CA GLN A 176 -1.56 -23.45 -9.15
C GLN A 176 -3.08 -23.42 -9.01
N PRO A 177 -3.67 -22.29 -8.59
CA PRO A 177 -5.12 -22.19 -8.46
C PRO A 177 -5.77 -22.33 -9.84
N PRO A 178 -6.91 -23.04 -9.92
CA PRO A 178 -7.67 -23.11 -11.16
C PRO A 178 -8.23 -21.71 -11.52
N PRO A 179 -8.59 -21.47 -12.80
CA PRO A 179 -9.30 -20.26 -13.18
C PRO A 179 -10.59 -20.10 -12.37
N LEU A 180 -10.98 -18.87 -12.05
CA LEU A 180 -12.24 -18.59 -11.32
C LEU A 180 -13.47 -19.19 -11.98
N THR A 181 -13.41 -19.39 -13.31
CA THR A 181 -14.49 -19.97 -14.12
C THR A 181 -14.52 -21.50 -14.10
N SER A 182 -13.60 -22.17 -13.40
CA SER A 182 -13.51 -23.64 -13.42
C SER A 182 -14.74 -24.33 -12.83
N GLY A 183 -15.46 -23.67 -11.91
CA GLY A 183 -16.70 -24.15 -11.33
C GLY A 183 -17.97 -23.65 -12.03
N TYR A 184 -17.84 -22.92 -13.14
CA TYR A 184 -19.00 -22.34 -13.80
C TYR A 184 -19.76 -23.41 -14.59
N ILE A 185 -21.09 -23.34 -14.55
CA ILE A 185 -21.94 -24.21 -15.35
C ILE A 185 -21.67 -23.90 -16.82
N ALA A 186 -21.36 -24.92 -17.61
CA ALA A 186 -21.21 -24.77 -19.05
C ALA A 186 -22.55 -24.33 -19.64
N VAL A 187 -22.57 -23.16 -20.29
CA VAL A 187 -23.76 -22.63 -20.94
C VAL A 187 -23.65 -22.85 -22.44
N ASN A 188 -24.73 -23.29 -23.08
CA ASN A 188 -24.77 -23.44 -24.52
C ASN A 188 -24.74 -22.05 -25.19
N LYS A 189 -23.75 -21.84 -26.06
CA LYS A 189 -23.57 -20.57 -26.79
C LYS A 189 -24.80 -20.20 -27.64
N GLN A 190 -25.48 -21.18 -28.22
CA GLN A 190 -26.64 -20.95 -29.09
C GLN A 190 -27.85 -20.45 -28.29
N ASP A 191 -28.08 -20.98 -27.08
CA ASP A 191 -29.14 -20.52 -26.18
C ASP A 191 -28.89 -19.08 -25.73
N LEU A 192 -27.62 -18.74 -25.46
CA LEU A 192 -27.20 -17.38 -25.14
C LEU A 192 -27.42 -16.42 -26.33
N ILE A 193 -27.09 -16.82 -27.56
CA ILE A 193 -27.32 -16.00 -28.75
C ILE A 193 -28.82 -15.75 -28.96
N THR A 194 -29.65 -16.76 -28.70
CA THR A 194 -31.11 -16.69 -28.88
C THR A 194 -31.75 -15.74 -27.86
N THR A 195 -31.24 -15.73 -26.63
CA THR A 195 -31.73 -14.85 -25.55
C THR A 195 -31.07 -13.46 -25.54
N HIS A 196 -29.97 -13.27 -26.28
CA HIS A 196 -29.24 -12.01 -26.35
C HIS A 196 -30.03 -10.91 -27.07
N ARG A 197 -30.45 -9.89 -26.32
CA ARG A 197 -31.13 -8.71 -26.85
C ARG A 197 -30.15 -7.56 -27.02
N THR A 198 -30.10 -6.97 -28.21
CA THR A 198 -29.33 -5.76 -28.50
C THR A 198 -30.27 -4.59 -28.77
N ARG A 199 -29.88 -3.40 -28.33
CA ARG A 199 -30.60 -2.14 -28.62
C ARG A 199 -30.38 -1.63 -30.04
N PHE A 200 -29.41 -2.19 -30.75
CA PHE A 200 -29.11 -1.85 -32.13
C PHE A 200 -29.93 -2.78 -33.04
N ALA A 201 -30.75 -2.21 -33.91
CA ALA A 201 -31.51 -2.99 -34.88
C ALA A 201 -30.55 -3.83 -35.74
N ARG A 202 -30.85 -5.12 -35.90
CA ARG A 202 -30.20 -5.93 -36.93
C ARG A 202 -30.66 -5.35 -38.27
N GLN A 203 -29.77 -4.68 -38.99
CA GLN A 203 -30.00 -4.39 -40.40
C GLN A 203 -30.10 -5.74 -41.13
N LEU A 204 -31.24 -5.95 -41.78
CA LEU A 204 -31.50 -7.10 -42.65
C LEU A 204 -30.66 -7.00 -43.92
#